data_AF-A0A661JDL6-F1
#
_entry.id   AF-A0A661JDL6-F1
#
_cell.length_a   1.000
_cell.length_b   1.000
_cell.length_c   1.000
_cell.angle_alpha   90.00
_cell.angle_beta   90.00
_cell.angle_gamma   90.00
#
_symmetry.space_group_name_H-M   'P 1'
#
loop_
_entity.id
_entity.type
_entity.pdbx_description
1 polymer ?
#
loop_
_entity_poly.entity_id
_entity_poly.type
_entity_poly.pdbx_seq_one_letter_code
_entity_poly.pdbx_strand_id
1 'polypeptide(L)' 'MKKLELGKRTLIMGILNVTPDSFYDGGKYSIWDRAVQRAEKMLEDGADIID' A
#
# COMPACT_ATOMS: atom_id res chain seq x y z
N MET A 1 5.20 16.18 3.36
CA MET A 1 6.16 15.05 3.38
C MET A 1 6.20 14.49 4.80
N LYS A 2 5.87 13.21 4.99
CA LYS A 2 5.89 12.55 6.31
C LYS A 2 7.35 12.39 6.76
N LYS A 3 7.67 12.73 8.01
CA LYS A 3 9.00 12.47 8.60
C LYS A 3 8.90 11.22 9.47
N LEU A 4 9.88 10.33 9.36
CA LEU A 4 9.96 9.12 10.17
C LEU A 4 10.97 9.33 11.29
N GLU A 5 10.52 9.20 12.55
CA GLU A 5 11.39 9.21 13.72
C GLU A 5 11.97 7.80 13.93
N LEU A 6 13.27 7.63 13.71
CA LEU A 6 13.95 6.36 13.92
C LEU A 6 14.28 6.16 15.41
N GLY A 7 14.26 4.90 15.87
CA GLY A 7 14.67 4.52 17.23
C GLY A 7 13.62 4.71 18.33
N LYS A 8 12.49 5.38 18.05
CA LYS A 8 11.40 5.58 19.02
C LYS A 8 10.47 4.37 19.14
N ARG A 9 10.23 3.69 18.02
CA ARG A 9 9.47 2.43 17.91
C ARG A 9 9.84 1.70 16.62
N THR A 10 9.45 0.44 16.52
CA THR A 10 9.48 -0.29 15.24
C THR A 10 8.54 0.40 14.24
N LEU A 11 9.04 0.61 13.03
CA LEU A 11 8.25 1.12 11.90
C LEU A 11 7.76 -0.06 11.05
N ILE A 12 6.57 0.06 10.50
CA ILE A 12 5.96 -0.98 9.67
C ILE A 12 6.00 -0.56 8.20
N MET A 13 6.55 -1.41 7.35
CA MET A 13 6.50 -1.27 5.90
C MET A 13 5.51 -2.28 5.33
N GLY A 14 4.44 -1.79 4.72
CA GLY A 14 3.48 -2.62 4.00
C GLY A 14 3.97 -2.86 2.58
N ILE A 15 4.01 -4.13 2.15
CA ILE A 15 4.37 -4.49 0.77
C ILE A 15 3.10 -4.56 -0.08
N LEU A 16 2.99 -3.69 -1.08
CA LEU A 16 1.90 -3.61 -2.04
C LEU A 16 2.33 -4.17 -3.40
N ASN A 17 2.27 -5.49 -3.54
CA ASN A 17 2.49 -6.13 -4.83
C ASN A 17 1.33 -5.83 -5.79
N VAL A 18 1.63 -5.17 -6.91
CA VAL A 18 0.68 -4.92 -8.01
C VAL A 18 1.06 -5.82 -9.19
N THR A 19 0.36 -6.94 -9.39
CA THR A 19 0.60 -7.86 -10.52
C THR A 19 -0.62 -7.99 -11.43
N PRO A 20 -0.48 -7.95 -12.76
CA PRO A 20 -1.63 -8.07 -13.67
C PRO A 20 -2.47 -9.34 -13.46
N ASP A 21 -1.85 -10.46 -13.06
CA ASP A 21 -2.49 -11.75 -12.84
C ASP A 21 -3.38 -11.83 -11.59
N SER A 22 -3.21 -10.93 -10.60
CA SER A 22 -4.09 -10.87 -9.42
C SER A 22 -5.31 -9.97 -9.60
N PHE A 23 -5.45 -9.34 -10.78
CA PHE A 23 -6.42 -8.28 -11.05
C PHE A 23 -7.25 -8.48 -12.33
N TYR A 24 -7.24 -9.68 -12.91
CA TYR A 24 -7.86 -10.02 -14.19
C TYR A 24 -9.40 -10.11 -14.13
N ASP A 25 -10.07 -8.96 -13.99
CA ASP A 25 -11.54 -8.84 -14.06
C ASP A 25 -12.01 -7.70 -14.99
N GLY A 26 -11.21 -7.36 -16.02
CA GLY A 26 -11.75 -6.68 -17.21
C GLY A 26 -11.76 -5.14 -17.21
N GLY A 27 -10.91 -4.45 -16.45
CA GLY A 27 -10.83 -2.98 -16.52
C GLY A 27 -9.43 -2.42 -16.31
N LYS A 28 -8.87 -1.75 -17.33
CA LYS A 28 -7.56 -1.06 -17.28
C LYS A 28 -7.47 0.03 -16.18
N TYR A 29 -8.62 0.55 -15.76
CA TYR A 29 -8.76 1.53 -14.66
C TYR A 29 -8.80 0.87 -13.28
N SER A 30 -9.22 -0.41 -13.19
CA SER A 30 -9.48 -1.09 -11.92
C SER A 30 -8.22 -1.47 -11.14
N ILE A 31 -7.07 -1.61 -11.80
CA ILE A 31 -5.84 -2.08 -11.12
C ILE A 31 -5.24 -1.00 -10.22
N TRP A 32 -5.24 0.25 -10.69
CA TRP A 32 -4.64 1.37 -9.97
C TRP A 32 -5.53 1.81 -8.83
N ASP A 33 -6.84 1.91 -9.06
CA ASP A 33 -7.80 2.26 -8.01
C ASP A 33 -7.79 1.21 -6.88
N ARG A 34 -7.69 -0.09 -7.22
CA ARG A 34 -7.55 -1.16 -6.22
C ARG A 34 -6.22 -1.10 -5.47
N ALA A 35 -5.12 -0.79 -6.16
CA ALA A 35 -3.82 -0.62 -5.52
C ALA A 35 -3.86 0.55 -4.51
N VAL A 36 -4.46 1.68 -4.89
CA VAL A 36 -4.64 2.84 -4.01
C VAL A 36 -5.50 2.49 -2.81
N GLN A 37 -6.67 1.89 -3.01
CA GLN A 37 -7.55 1.48 -1.89
C GLN A 37 -6.84 0.52 -0.92
N ARG A 38 -6.01 -0.38 -1.45
CA ARG A 38 -5.24 -1.32 -0.60
C ARG A 38 -4.13 -0.61 0.15
N ALA A 39 -3.47 0.38 -0.46
CA ALA A 39 -2.49 1.23 0.21
C ALA A 39 -3.15 2.05 1.33
N GLU A 40 -4.32 2.65 1.08
CA GLU A 40 -5.10 3.39 2.08
C GLU A 40 -5.45 2.50 3.27
N LYS A 41 -5.94 1.28 2.99
CA LYS A 41 -6.20 0.30 4.05
C LYS A 41 -4.94 -0.08 4.84
N MET A 42 -3.80 -0.26 4.18
CA MET A 42 -2.54 -0.53 4.88
C MET A 42 -2.14 0.62 5.82
N LEU A 43 -2.38 1.87 5.42
CA LEU A 43 -2.16 3.03 6.27
C LEU A 43 -3.12 3.04 7.48
N GLU A 44 -4.40 2.71 7.29
CA GLU A 44 -5.38 2.56 8.37
C GLU A 44 -5.00 1.44 9.35
N ASP A 45 -4.48 0.33 8.82
CA ASP A 45 -4.00 -0.82 9.60
C ASP A 45 -2.64 -0.54 10.31
N GLY A 46 -2.04 0.64 10.09
CA GLY A 46 -0.87 1.12 10.82
C GLY A 46 0.47 1.07 10.07
N ALA A 47 0.46 0.90 8.75
CA ALA A 47 1.69 0.99 7.96
C ALA A 47 2.27 2.42 8.01
N ASP A 48 3.59 2.49 8.22
CA ASP A 48 4.33 3.74 8.21
C ASP A 48 4.82 4.12 6.80
N ILE A 49 5.12 3.09 6.01
CA ILE A 49 5.67 3.12 4.66
C ILE A 49 4.91 2.10 3.81
N ILE A 50 4.73 2.40 2.53
CA ILE A 50 4.27 1.44 1.52
C ILE A 50 5.42 1.25 0.53
N ASP A 51 5.74 -0.01 0.24
CA ASP A 51 6.67 -0.45 -0.81
C ASP A 51 5.89 -1.17 -1.91
#